data_AF-A0A0L1IHA5-F1
#
_entry.id   AF-A0A0L1IHA5-F1
#
_cell.length_a   1.000
_cell.length_b   1.000
_cell.length_c   1.000
_cell.angle_alpha   90.00
_cell.angle_beta   90.00
_cell.angle_gamma   90.00
#
_symmetry.space_group_name_H-M   'P 1'
#
loop_
_entity.id
_entity.type
_entity.pdbx_description
1 polymer ?
#
loop_
_entity_poly.entity_id
_entity_poly.type
_entity_poly.pdbx_seq_one_letter_code
_entity_poly.pdbx_strand_id
1 'polypeptide(L)'
;MASKKGKMIIISGPSGVGKGSVNSVLLNNPDLKLKYSVSMTTREPRVEEVDGVNYFFVTKEEFAKAIVNNELIEYAQFVGNSYGTPRKYVEQELEKGYNVILEIEVDGATQVLNKEANTLSIFLMPPTLNDLAQRIRGRQTETEDKVKARLDKALLEIPLKHNYQYVIENDSVENAVAKITDVLHLEGLTNIKGPTVYERLEKIVEEIVKENYMYFVNNWETNVKLLARNEKEKQEAKKFDAEKYLIKLLTRKVYHKVLGHGDFSKLLDKEFVDFKIQKLMFKINFFSIEQKHHNDEF
;
A
#
# COMPACT_ATOMS: atom_id res chain seq x y z
N MET A 1 8.87 20.47 -21.05
CA MET A 1 8.95 20.16 -19.60
C MET A 1 9.30 18.69 -19.48
N ALA A 2 10.33 18.33 -18.73
CA ALA A 2 10.66 16.91 -18.55
C ALA A 2 9.48 16.20 -17.86
N SER A 3 8.98 15.13 -18.47
CA SER A 3 7.97 14.26 -17.86
C SER A 3 8.51 13.78 -16.50
N LYS A 4 7.71 13.92 -15.43
CA LYS A 4 8.06 13.36 -14.11
C LYS A 4 8.30 11.86 -14.28
N LYS A 5 9.46 11.37 -13.82
CA LYS A 5 9.77 9.92 -13.80
C LYS A 5 8.64 9.20 -13.06
N GLY A 6 8.17 8.09 -13.62
CA GLY A 6 7.15 7.26 -12.98
C GLY A 6 7.64 6.63 -11.67
N LYS A 7 6.73 5.99 -10.94
CA LYS A 7 7.03 5.30 -9.68
C LYS A 7 6.82 3.79 -9.79
N MET A 8 7.68 3.03 -9.13
CA MET A 8 7.49 1.59 -8.96
C MET A 8 6.42 1.36 -7.88
N ILE A 9 5.41 0.56 -8.21
CA ILE A 9 4.27 0.26 -7.34
C ILE A 9 4.28 -1.22 -7.06
N ILE A 10 4.46 -1.61 -5.80
CA ILE A 10 4.40 -2.99 -5.35
C ILE A 10 2.97 -3.27 -4.88
N ILE A 11 2.31 -4.25 -5.51
CA ILE A 11 1.03 -4.78 -5.03
C ILE A 11 1.26 -6.23 -4.63
N SER A 12 1.31 -6.47 -3.33
CA SER A 12 1.49 -7.80 -2.75
C SER A 12 0.37 -8.12 -1.77
N GLY A 13 0.43 -9.28 -1.13
CA GLY A 13 -0.61 -9.79 -0.24
C GLY A 13 -0.70 -11.31 -0.30
N PRO A 14 -1.42 -11.95 0.64
CA PRO A 14 -1.42 -13.38 0.77
C PRO A 14 -1.98 -14.06 -0.48
N SER A 15 -1.57 -15.32 -0.68
CA SER A 15 -2.08 -16.12 -1.80
C SER A 15 -3.62 -16.20 -1.77
N GLY A 16 -4.26 -15.93 -2.91
CA GLY A 16 -5.73 -15.97 -3.02
C GLY A 16 -6.46 -14.66 -2.67
N VAL A 17 -5.75 -13.58 -2.34
CA VAL A 17 -6.38 -12.30 -2.00
C VAL A 17 -7.07 -11.59 -3.19
N GLY A 18 -6.73 -11.93 -4.44
CA GLY A 18 -7.35 -11.34 -5.64
C GLY A 18 -6.53 -10.27 -6.36
N LYS A 19 -5.19 -10.28 -6.22
CA LYS A 19 -4.26 -9.31 -6.83
C LYS A 19 -4.48 -9.14 -8.35
N GLY A 20 -4.41 -10.23 -9.11
CA GLY A 20 -4.62 -10.19 -10.57
C GLY A 20 -5.98 -9.58 -11.00
N SER A 21 -7.06 -9.84 -10.26
CA SER A 21 -8.38 -9.24 -10.55
C SER A 21 -8.40 -7.73 -10.32
N VAL A 22 -7.74 -7.25 -9.27
CA VAL A 22 -7.62 -5.82 -8.99
C VAL A 22 -6.71 -5.14 -10.01
N ASN A 23 -5.57 -5.76 -10.33
CA ASN A 23 -4.58 -5.23 -11.26
C ASN A 23 -5.14 -5.12 -12.68
N SER A 24 -5.93 -6.09 -13.14
CA SER A 24 -6.53 -6.04 -14.48
C SER A 24 -7.45 -4.83 -14.64
N VAL A 25 -8.24 -4.49 -13.62
CA VAL A 25 -9.10 -3.30 -13.64
C VAL A 25 -8.27 -2.01 -13.57
N LEU A 26 -7.24 -1.95 -12.72
CA LEU A 26 -6.35 -0.78 -12.62
C LEU A 26 -5.63 -0.49 -13.95
N LEU A 27 -5.09 -1.52 -14.60
CA LEU A 27 -4.36 -1.38 -15.87
C LEU A 27 -5.23 -0.89 -17.02
N ASN A 28 -6.53 -1.15 -16.97
CA ASN A 28 -7.49 -0.69 -17.98
C ASN A 28 -7.88 0.78 -17.80
N ASN A 29 -7.45 1.45 -16.72
CA ASN A 29 -7.72 2.87 -16.50
C ASN A 29 -6.55 3.74 -17.04
N PRO A 30 -6.75 4.48 -18.14
CA PRO A 30 -5.69 5.27 -18.76
C PRO A 30 -5.22 6.45 -17.89
N ASP A 31 -6.07 6.95 -16.98
CA ASP A 31 -5.74 8.08 -16.11
C ASP A 31 -4.69 7.73 -15.04
N LEU A 32 -4.48 6.43 -14.78
CA LEU A 32 -3.49 5.95 -13.80
C LEU A 32 -2.08 5.80 -14.40
N LYS A 33 -1.95 5.88 -15.73
CA LYS A 33 -0.67 5.71 -16.47
C LYS A 33 0.11 4.46 -16.02
N LEU A 34 -0.59 3.35 -15.82
CA LEU A 34 -0.01 2.12 -15.30
C LEU A 34 0.52 1.23 -16.42
N LYS A 35 1.62 0.54 -16.13
CA LYS A 35 2.17 -0.57 -16.91
C LYS A 35 2.37 -1.76 -16.00
N TYR A 36 2.10 -2.94 -16.53
CA TYR A 36 2.41 -4.19 -15.82
C TYR A 36 3.88 -4.55 -16.05
N SER A 37 4.55 -5.02 -15.00
CA SER A 37 5.90 -5.58 -15.10
C SER A 37 5.84 -6.99 -15.70
N VAL A 38 6.51 -7.19 -16.83
CA VAL A 38 6.66 -8.53 -17.43
C VAL A 38 7.83 -9.24 -16.76
N SER A 39 7.56 -10.31 -16.01
CA SER A 39 8.59 -11.08 -15.29
C SER A 39 9.36 -12.01 -16.23
N MET A 40 10.62 -12.30 -15.89
CA MET A 40 11.38 -13.42 -16.45
C MET A 40 10.95 -14.73 -15.79
N THR A 41 10.95 -15.83 -16.55
CA THR A 41 10.74 -17.18 -15.99
C THR A 41 11.55 -18.24 -16.71
N THR A 42 11.96 -19.28 -15.97
CA THR A 42 12.59 -20.49 -16.52
C THR A 42 11.59 -21.60 -16.87
N ARG A 43 10.29 -21.33 -16.69
CA ARG A 43 9.23 -22.27 -17.06
C ARG A 43 9.02 -22.21 -18.57
N GLU A 44 8.72 -23.34 -19.19
CA GLU A 44 8.28 -23.34 -20.60
C GLU A 44 6.94 -22.58 -20.77
N PRO A 45 6.76 -21.84 -21.89
CA PRO A 45 5.51 -21.17 -22.20
C PRO A 45 4.35 -22.16 -22.33
N ARG A 46 3.15 -21.76 -21.90
CA ARG A 46 1.90 -22.45 -22.24
C ARG A 46 1.46 -22.07 -23.66
N VAL A 47 0.56 -22.87 -24.23
CA VAL A 47 0.07 -22.72 -25.61
C VAL A 47 -0.42 -21.31 -25.94
N GLU A 48 -1.05 -20.62 -24.98
CA GLU A 48 -1.62 -19.27 -25.16
C GLU A 48 -0.69 -18.15 -24.69
N GLU A 49 0.50 -18.46 -24.16
CA GLU A 49 1.43 -17.46 -23.63
C GLU A 49 2.41 -16.99 -24.71
N VAL A 50 2.62 -15.68 -24.79
CA VAL A 50 3.52 -15.04 -25.75
C VAL A 50 4.71 -14.44 -25.00
N ASP A 51 5.91 -14.71 -25.52
CA ASP A 51 7.16 -14.16 -24.98
C ASP A 51 7.19 -12.62 -25.07
N GLY A 52 7.65 -11.97 -24.00
CA GLY A 52 7.67 -10.51 -23.85
C GLY A 52 6.30 -9.88 -23.59
N VAL A 53 5.22 -10.66 -23.59
CA VAL A 53 3.86 -10.21 -23.22
C VAL A 53 3.46 -10.78 -21.86
N ASN A 54 3.50 -12.10 -21.72
CA ASN A 54 3.14 -12.77 -20.47
C ASN A 54 4.35 -12.90 -19.54
N TYR A 55 5.45 -13.39 -20.08
CA TYR A 55 6.76 -13.51 -19.42
C TYR A 55 7.87 -13.34 -20.45
N PHE A 56 9.07 -13.04 -19.98
CA PHE A 56 10.30 -13.32 -20.73
C PHE A 56 10.73 -14.75 -20.41
N PHE A 57 10.50 -15.67 -21.34
CA PHE A 57 10.83 -17.08 -21.21
C PHE A 57 12.33 -17.27 -21.50
N VAL A 58 13.08 -17.70 -20.49
CA VAL A 58 14.54 -17.81 -20.55
C VAL A 58 15.02 -19.15 -20.04
N THR A 59 16.23 -19.55 -20.43
CA THR A 59 16.90 -20.73 -19.88
C THR A 59 17.32 -20.52 -18.43
N LYS A 60 17.60 -21.60 -17.70
CA LYS A 60 18.11 -21.52 -16.32
C LYS A 60 19.47 -20.83 -16.27
N GLU A 61 20.31 -21.02 -17.27
CA GLU A 61 21.62 -20.41 -17.42
C GLU A 61 21.50 -18.89 -17.61
N GLU A 62 20.56 -18.44 -18.44
CA GLU A 62 20.28 -17.01 -18.63
C GLU A 62 19.73 -16.37 -17.36
N PHE A 63 18.81 -17.03 -16.67
CA PHE A 63 18.27 -16.54 -15.40
C PHE A 63 19.37 -16.42 -14.34
N ALA A 64 20.25 -17.42 -14.23
CA ALA A 64 21.38 -17.40 -13.31
C ALA A 64 22.36 -16.25 -13.61
N LYS A 65 22.64 -15.98 -14.89
CA LYS A 65 23.44 -14.83 -15.31
C LYS A 65 22.78 -13.51 -14.92
N ALA A 66 21.47 -13.37 -15.13
CA ALA A 66 20.72 -12.17 -14.75
C ALA A 66 20.80 -11.88 -13.24
N ILE A 67 20.75 -12.93 -12.40
CA ILE A 67 20.97 -12.78 -10.94
C ILE A 67 22.38 -12.25 -10.67
N VAL A 68 23.42 -12.89 -11.22
CA VAL A 68 24.83 -12.52 -10.96
C VAL A 68 25.13 -11.10 -11.42
N ASN A 69 24.52 -10.66 -12.51
CA ASN A 69 24.69 -9.31 -13.06
C ASN A 69 23.80 -8.25 -12.39
N ASN A 70 23.03 -8.60 -11.35
CA ASN A 70 22.09 -7.71 -10.67
C ASN A 70 21.03 -7.09 -11.62
N GLU A 71 20.62 -7.86 -12.63
CA GLU A 71 19.65 -7.46 -13.65
C GLU A 71 18.20 -7.70 -13.20
N LEU A 72 17.99 -8.34 -12.05
CA LEU A 72 16.68 -8.61 -11.45
C LEU A 72 16.45 -7.74 -10.20
N ILE A 73 15.29 -7.09 -10.12
CA ILE A 73 14.85 -6.31 -8.95
C ILE A 73 14.54 -7.26 -7.78
N GLU A 74 13.85 -8.35 -8.08
CA GLU A 74 13.57 -9.46 -7.18
C GLU A 74 13.56 -10.77 -7.97
N TYR A 75 13.74 -11.88 -7.26
CA TYR A 75 13.57 -13.21 -7.82
C TYR A 75 13.17 -14.23 -6.76
N ALA A 76 12.44 -15.26 -7.17
CA ALA A 76 12.01 -16.37 -6.34
C ALA A 76 11.94 -17.67 -7.15
N GLN A 77 11.87 -18.81 -6.45
CA GLN A 77 11.57 -20.09 -7.07
C GLN A 77 10.20 -20.58 -6.66
N PHE A 78 9.43 -21.06 -7.63
CA PHE A 78 8.13 -21.64 -7.42
C PHE A 78 7.99 -22.93 -8.22
N VAL A 79 7.77 -24.05 -7.51
CA VAL A 79 7.58 -25.40 -8.09
C VAL A 79 8.69 -25.75 -9.10
N GLY A 80 9.95 -25.52 -8.70
CA GLY A 80 11.13 -25.86 -9.50
C GLY A 80 11.46 -24.91 -10.66
N ASN A 81 10.67 -23.86 -10.87
CA ASN A 81 10.94 -22.81 -11.86
C ASN A 81 11.33 -21.51 -11.16
N SER A 82 12.22 -20.73 -11.78
CA SER A 82 12.58 -19.41 -11.28
C SER A 82 11.72 -18.34 -11.93
N TYR A 83 11.42 -17.30 -11.16
CA TYR A 83 10.69 -16.11 -11.59
C TYR A 83 11.42 -14.88 -11.06
N GLY A 84 11.46 -13.80 -11.83
CA GLY A 84 12.07 -12.56 -11.36
C GLY A 84 11.67 -11.37 -12.20
N THR A 85 11.85 -10.18 -11.63
CA THR A 85 11.44 -8.93 -12.28
C THR A 85 12.65 -8.26 -12.95
N PRO A 86 12.75 -8.23 -14.29
CA PRO A 86 13.88 -7.61 -14.99
C PRO A 86 13.92 -6.09 -14.79
N ARG A 87 15.04 -5.62 -14.24
CA ARG A 87 15.31 -4.21 -13.90
C ARG A 87 15.18 -3.30 -15.12
N LYS A 88 15.81 -3.68 -16.23
CA LYS A 88 15.88 -2.88 -17.46
C LYS A 88 14.49 -2.50 -17.98
N TYR A 89 13.55 -3.44 -18.01
CA TYR A 89 12.19 -3.17 -18.48
C TYR A 89 11.48 -2.16 -17.58
N VAL A 90 11.56 -2.36 -16.26
CA VAL A 90 10.93 -1.47 -15.28
C VAL A 90 11.51 -0.06 -15.38
N GLU A 91 12.83 0.08 -15.39
CA GLU A 91 13.50 1.38 -15.47
C GLU A 91 13.13 2.15 -16.75
N GLN A 92 13.07 1.46 -17.90
CA GLN A 92 12.68 2.07 -19.17
C GLN A 92 11.25 2.63 -19.15
N GLU A 93 10.29 1.90 -18.58
CA GLU A 93 8.90 2.37 -18.49
C GLU A 93 8.75 3.52 -17.49
N LEU A 94 9.48 3.48 -16.37
CA LEU A 94 9.54 4.58 -15.41
C LEU A 94 10.12 5.86 -16.04
N GLU A 95 11.17 5.74 -16.86
CA GLU A 95 11.77 6.87 -17.59
C GLU A 95 10.83 7.49 -18.63
N LYS A 96 9.97 6.68 -19.24
CA LYS A 96 8.88 7.16 -20.11
C LYS A 96 7.74 7.86 -19.34
N GLY A 97 7.79 7.85 -18.00
CA GLY A 97 6.79 8.47 -17.13
C GLY A 97 5.56 7.61 -16.87
N TYR A 98 5.64 6.29 -17.10
CA TYR A 98 4.63 5.32 -16.65
C TYR A 98 4.93 4.84 -15.24
N ASN A 99 3.90 4.59 -14.44
CA ASN A 99 4.06 3.88 -13.18
C ASN A 99 4.03 2.38 -13.45
N VAL A 100 4.95 1.62 -12.85
CA VAL A 100 5.08 0.19 -13.13
C VAL A 100 4.61 -0.62 -11.93
N ILE A 101 3.57 -1.44 -12.13
CA ILE A 101 3.05 -2.36 -11.12
C ILE A 101 3.87 -3.65 -11.14
N LEU A 102 4.41 -3.99 -9.97
CA LEU A 102 5.02 -5.27 -9.66
C LEU A 102 4.01 -6.08 -8.86
N GLU A 103 3.34 -7.04 -9.51
CA GLU A 103 2.52 -8.04 -8.83
C GLU A 103 3.41 -9.23 -8.42
N ILE A 104 3.91 -9.16 -7.19
CA ILE A 104 4.88 -10.12 -6.66
C ILE A 104 4.40 -10.71 -5.33
N GLU A 105 4.84 -11.92 -5.01
CA GLU A 105 4.59 -12.53 -3.70
C GLU A 105 5.29 -11.75 -2.57
N VAL A 106 4.90 -12.02 -1.31
CA VAL A 106 5.36 -11.24 -0.16
C VAL A 106 6.88 -11.36 0.05
N ASP A 107 7.46 -12.52 -0.27
CA ASP A 107 8.91 -12.73 -0.25
C ASP A 107 9.64 -11.85 -1.28
N GLY A 108 9.13 -11.79 -2.51
CA GLY A 108 9.65 -10.91 -3.57
C GLY A 108 9.53 -9.45 -3.17
N ALA A 109 8.36 -9.03 -2.67
CA ALA A 109 8.15 -7.68 -2.19
C ALA A 109 9.08 -7.30 -1.04
N THR A 110 9.37 -8.22 -0.11
CA THR A 110 10.34 -7.99 0.97
C THR A 110 11.74 -7.73 0.41
N GLN A 111 12.15 -8.42 -0.66
CA GLN A 111 13.43 -8.12 -1.32
C GLN A 111 13.44 -6.70 -1.91
N VAL A 112 12.36 -6.30 -2.59
CA VAL A 112 12.26 -4.97 -3.19
C VAL A 112 12.28 -3.88 -2.12
N LEU A 113 11.48 -4.03 -1.07
CA LEU A 113 11.40 -3.05 0.04
C LEU A 113 12.75 -2.84 0.75
N ASN A 114 13.62 -3.85 0.76
CA ASN A 114 14.96 -3.76 1.35
C ASN A 114 16.02 -3.15 0.43
N LYS A 115 15.84 -3.24 -0.90
CA LYS A 115 16.86 -2.89 -1.90
C LYS A 115 16.56 -1.60 -2.66
N GLU A 116 15.29 -1.35 -2.96
CA GLU A 116 14.87 -0.26 -3.84
C GLU A 116 14.37 0.92 -3.01
N ALA A 117 14.96 2.08 -3.25
CA ALA A 117 14.45 3.33 -2.71
C ALA A 117 13.28 3.84 -3.58
N ASN A 118 12.39 4.63 -2.97
CA ASN A 118 11.32 5.36 -3.69
C ASN A 118 10.28 4.46 -4.39
N THR A 119 9.86 3.37 -3.74
CA THR A 119 8.70 2.56 -4.14
C THR A 119 7.43 3.00 -3.41
N LEU A 120 6.27 2.82 -4.04
CA LEU A 120 4.97 2.81 -3.36
C LEU A 120 4.58 1.37 -3.06
N SER A 121 4.26 1.01 -1.82
CA SER A 121 3.97 -0.37 -1.45
C SER A 121 2.56 -0.53 -0.85
N ILE A 122 1.80 -1.44 -1.45
CA ILE A 122 0.42 -1.74 -1.10
C ILE A 122 0.30 -3.24 -0.78
N PHE A 123 -0.18 -3.54 0.42
CA PHE A 123 -0.54 -4.89 0.84
C PHE A 123 -2.06 -5.08 0.74
N LEU A 124 -2.49 -5.91 -0.21
CA LEU A 124 -3.88 -6.33 -0.30
C LEU A 124 -4.19 -7.39 0.76
N MET A 125 -5.28 -7.22 1.50
CA MET A 125 -5.71 -8.13 2.56
C MET A 125 -7.16 -8.59 2.31
N PRO A 126 -7.50 -9.86 2.56
CA PRO A 126 -8.91 -10.27 2.58
C PRO A 126 -9.63 -9.65 3.79
N PRO A 127 -10.97 -9.50 3.76
CA PRO A 127 -11.71 -8.95 4.91
C PRO A 127 -11.61 -9.85 6.14
N THR A 128 -11.69 -11.16 5.93
CA THR A 128 -11.54 -12.17 6.98
C THR A 128 -10.70 -13.37 6.54
N LEU A 129 -10.20 -14.14 7.50
CA LEU A 129 -9.56 -15.43 7.22
C LEU A 129 -10.51 -16.44 6.58
N ASN A 130 -11.82 -16.36 6.90
CA ASN A 130 -12.83 -17.20 6.27
C ASN A 130 -12.98 -16.88 4.79
N ASP A 131 -13.00 -15.59 4.42
CA ASP A 131 -13.05 -15.16 3.02
C ASP A 131 -11.82 -15.64 2.25
N LEU A 132 -10.64 -15.55 2.88
CA LEU A 132 -9.41 -16.08 2.29
C LEU A 132 -9.49 -17.57 2.01
N ALA A 133 -9.96 -18.36 2.99
CA ALA A 133 -10.12 -19.80 2.85
C ALA A 133 -11.15 -20.15 1.76
N GLN A 134 -12.26 -19.40 1.67
CA GLN A 134 -13.25 -19.57 0.61
C GLN A 134 -12.66 -19.25 -0.77
N ARG A 135 -11.89 -18.16 -0.91
CA ARG A 135 -11.23 -17.80 -2.17
C ARG A 135 -10.22 -18.84 -2.64
N ILE A 136 -9.46 -19.44 -1.70
CA ILE A 136 -8.51 -20.51 -2.02
C ILE A 136 -9.28 -21.77 -2.49
N ARG A 137 -10.31 -22.19 -1.76
CA ARG A 137 -11.13 -23.38 -2.12
C ARG A 137 -11.93 -23.20 -3.40
N GLY A 138 -12.43 -21.99 -3.66
CA GLY A 138 -13.26 -21.66 -4.82
C GLY A 138 -12.60 -21.91 -6.17
N ARG A 139 -11.27 -22.14 -6.21
CA ARG A 139 -10.56 -22.55 -7.43
C ARG A 139 -10.87 -23.99 -7.86
N GLN A 140 -11.52 -24.81 -7.02
CA GLN A 140 -12.01 -26.18 -7.29
C GLN A 140 -11.00 -27.17 -7.91
N THR A 141 -9.72 -26.83 -7.96
CA THR A 141 -8.66 -27.60 -8.62
C THR A 141 -7.57 -28.08 -7.65
N GLU A 142 -7.73 -27.84 -6.35
CA GLU A 142 -6.71 -28.09 -5.32
C GLU A 142 -7.23 -29.09 -4.28
N THR A 143 -6.36 -29.98 -3.81
CA THR A 143 -6.65 -30.91 -2.70
C THR A 143 -6.68 -30.15 -1.37
N GLU A 144 -7.36 -30.69 -0.35
CA GLU A 144 -7.40 -30.05 0.98
C GLU A 144 -6.00 -29.83 1.58
N ASP A 145 -5.03 -30.73 1.31
CA ASP A 145 -3.63 -30.54 1.74
C ASP A 145 -2.99 -29.29 1.11
N LYS A 146 -3.25 -29.02 -0.17
CA LYS A 146 -2.78 -27.81 -0.85
C LYS A 146 -3.47 -26.56 -0.32
N VAL A 147 -4.76 -26.63 -0.02
CA VAL A 147 -5.52 -25.54 0.60
C VAL A 147 -4.92 -25.19 1.95
N LYS A 148 -4.65 -26.19 2.80
CA LYS A 148 -4.03 -26.01 4.12
C LYS A 148 -2.64 -25.38 4.01
N ALA A 149 -1.78 -25.88 3.13
CA ALA A 149 -0.45 -25.31 2.93
C ALA A 149 -0.49 -23.83 2.49
N ARG A 150 -1.47 -23.44 1.66
CA ARG A 150 -1.66 -22.03 1.24
C ARG A 150 -2.17 -21.16 2.38
N LEU A 151 -3.05 -21.68 3.24
CA LEU A 151 -3.51 -20.97 4.43
C LEU A 151 -2.38 -20.78 5.44
N ASP A 152 -1.58 -21.81 5.70
CA ASP A 152 -0.41 -21.75 6.58
C ASP A 152 0.59 -20.69 6.07
N LYS A 153 0.87 -20.67 4.76
CA LYS A 153 1.69 -19.61 4.13
C LYS A 153 1.08 -18.22 4.35
N ALA A 154 -0.22 -18.05 4.11
CA ALA A 154 -0.87 -16.75 4.28
C ALA A 154 -0.79 -16.21 5.72
N LEU A 155 -0.88 -17.09 6.72
CA LEU A 155 -0.74 -16.70 8.13
C LEU A 155 0.68 -16.19 8.46
N LEU A 156 1.71 -16.68 7.77
CA LEU A 156 3.07 -16.16 7.88
C LEU A 156 3.27 -14.84 7.13
N GLU A 157 2.54 -14.65 6.02
CA GLU A 157 2.63 -13.46 5.16
C GLU A 157 1.87 -12.25 5.73
N ILE A 158 0.72 -12.45 6.37
CA ILE A 158 -0.15 -11.36 6.87
C ILE A 158 0.58 -10.41 7.84
N PRO A 159 1.39 -10.88 8.82
CA PRO A 159 2.16 -10.00 9.70
C PRO A 159 3.13 -9.07 8.96
N LEU A 160 3.61 -9.45 7.78
CA LEU A 160 4.54 -8.64 6.99
C LEU A 160 3.88 -7.39 6.40
N LYS A 161 2.55 -7.26 6.48
CA LYS A 161 1.82 -6.04 6.08
C LYS A 161 2.35 -4.76 6.75
N HIS A 162 2.94 -4.88 7.94
CA HIS A 162 3.53 -3.74 8.67
C HIS A 162 4.75 -3.12 7.97
N ASN A 163 5.35 -3.82 7.01
CA ASN A 163 6.45 -3.30 6.20
C ASN A 163 5.97 -2.48 4.97
N TYR A 164 4.65 -2.41 4.75
CA TYR A 164 4.07 -1.72 3.60
C TYR A 164 3.57 -0.33 3.99
N GLN A 165 3.57 0.59 3.03
CA GLN A 165 3.05 1.95 3.23
C GLN A 165 1.53 1.95 3.40
N TYR A 166 0.83 1.12 2.62
CA TYR A 166 -0.63 1.01 2.65
C TYR A 166 -1.07 -0.46 2.82
N VAL A 167 -2.09 -0.67 3.63
CA VAL A 167 -2.83 -1.93 3.70
C VAL A 167 -4.24 -1.67 3.19
N ILE A 168 -4.68 -2.42 2.20
CA ILE A 168 -5.99 -2.24 1.55
C ILE A 168 -6.77 -3.54 1.62
N GLU A 169 -7.95 -3.47 2.23
CA GLU A 169 -8.91 -4.57 2.25
C GLU A 169 -9.51 -4.75 0.86
N ASN A 170 -9.53 -6.00 0.39
CA ASN A 170 -10.20 -6.42 -0.83
C ASN A 170 -11.49 -7.17 -0.48
N ASP A 171 -12.52 -6.43 -0.08
CA ASP A 171 -13.89 -6.89 0.14
C ASP A 171 -14.64 -7.10 -1.19
N SER A 172 -14.51 -6.15 -2.11
CA SER A 172 -14.84 -6.32 -3.53
C SER A 172 -13.74 -5.75 -4.42
N VAL A 173 -13.66 -6.23 -5.66
CA VAL A 173 -12.66 -5.74 -6.63
C VAL A 173 -12.88 -4.24 -6.87
N GLU A 174 -14.13 -3.81 -6.99
CA GLU A 174 -14.50 -2.41 -7.22
C GLU A 174 -14.06 -1.51 -6.08
N ASN A 175 -14.28 -1.94 -4.82
CA ASN A 175 -13.89 -1.15 -3.66
C ASN A 175 -12.37 -1.10 -3.49
N ALA A 176 -11.67 -2.23 -3.69
CA ALA A 176 -10.21 -2.27 -3.67
C ALA A 176 -9.59 -1.36 -4.75
N VAL A 177 -10.15 -1.37 -5.96
CA VAL A 177 -9.72 -0.50 -7.07
C VAL A 177 -9.96 0.98 -6.73
N ALA A 178 -11.10 1.33 -6.13
CA ALA A 178 -11.39 2.71 -5.72
C ALA A 178 -10.38 3.19 -4.65
N LYS A 179 -10.13 2.36 -3.64
CA LYS A 179 -9.13 2.61 -2.58
C LYS A 179 -7.73 2.81 -3.15
N ILE A 180 -7.26 1.91 -4.02
CA ILE A 180 -5.94 2.02 -4.66
C ILE A 180 -5.85 3.26 -5.55
N THR A 181 -6.89 3.53 -6.34
CA THR A 181 -6.93 4.70 -7.23
C THR A 181 -6.77 6.00 -6.44
N ASP A 182 -7.46 6.12 -5.29
CA ASP A 182 -7.32 7.28 -4.42
C ASP A 182 -5.91 7.39 -3.81
N VAL A 183 -5.32 6.28 -3.38
CA VAL A 183 -3.92 6.24 -2.90
C VAL A 183 -2.93 6.69 -3.99
N LEU A 184 -3.08 6.18 -5.22
CA LEU A 184 -2.24 6.58 -6.35
C LEU A 184 -2.39 8.07 -6.66
N HIS A 185 -3.61 8.60 -6.55
CA HIS A 185 -3.88 10.01 -6.77
C HIS A 185 -3.27 10.88 -5.66
N LEU A 186 -3.43 10.48 -4.39
CA LEU A 186 -2.83 11.14 -3.23
C LEU A 186 -1.30 11.19 -3.34
N GLU A 187 -0.68 10.13 -3.85
CA GLU A 187 0.76 10.04 -4.11
C GLU A 187 1.22 10.81 -5.36
N GLY A 188 0.30 11.47 -6.08
CA GLY A 188 0.59 12.26 -7.28
C GLY A 188 1.11 11.40 -8.44
N LEU A 189 0.52 10.21 -8.61
CA LEU A 189 0.87 9.22 -9.63
C LEU A 189 -0.18 9.12 -10.75
N THR A 190 -1.25 9.91 -10.70
CA THR A 190 -2.34 9.87 -11.69
C THR A 190 -2.49 11.21 -12.41
N ASN A 191 -3.27 11.20 -13.49
CA ASN A 191 -3.74 12.40 -14.18
C ASN A 191 -5.15 12.84 -13.74
N ILE A 192 -5.69 12.20 -12.70
CA ILE A 192 -7.03 12.49 -12.20
C ILE A 192 -7.06 13.95 -11.72
N LYS A 193 -8.17 14.65 -12.00
CA LYS A 193 -8.35 16.04 -11.59
C LYS A 193 -9.24 16.13 -10.36
N GLY A 194 -9.04 17.20 -9.58
CA GLY A 194 -9.83 17.49 -8.39
C GLY A 194 -9.27 16.81 -7.13
N PRO A 195 -9.91 17.02 -5.98
CA PRO A 195 -9.38 16.50 -4.72
C PRO A 195 -9.69 15.01 -4.55
N THR A 196 -8.72 14.31 -3.96
CA THR A 196 -8.84 12.93 -3.45
C THR A 196 -9.89 12.81 -2.35
N VAL A 197 -10.31 11.58 -2.05
CA VAL A 197 -11.10 11.27 -0.85
C VAL A 197 -10.33 11.63 0.40
N TYR A 198 -9.01 11.42 0.44
CA TYR A 198 -8.15 11.86 1.54
C TYR A 198 -8.24 13.37 1.80
N GLU A 199 -8.09 14.20 0.77
CA GLU A 199 -8.14 15.66 0.91
C GLU A 199 -9.53 16.17 1.29
N ARG A 200 -10.59 15.49 0.85
CA ARG A 200 -11.96 15.80 1.29
C ARG A 200 -12.18 15.39 2.74
N LEU A 201 -11.68 14.23 3.14
CA LEU A 201 -11.68 13.79 4.54
C LEU A 201 -10.95 14.79 5.42
N GLU A 202 -9.79 15.31 4.99
CA GLU A 202 -9.02 16.30 5.76
C GLU A 202 -9.86 17.53 6.12
N LYS A 203 -10.69 18.01 5.19
CA LYS A 203 -11.61 19.14 5.45
C LYS A 203 -12.69 18.80 6.48
N ILE A 204 -13.25 17.59 6.40
CA ILE A 204 -14.24 17.11 7.38
C ILE A 204 -13.60 17.00 8.77
N VAL A 205 -12.38 16.46 8.85
CA VAL A 205 -11.61 16.38 10.09
C VAL A 205 -11.30 17.77 10.64
N GLU A 206 -10.91 18.71 9.79
CA GLU A 206 -10.67 20.10 10.18
C GLU A 206 -11.89 20.75 10.82
N GLU A 207 -13.07 20.59 10.22
CA GLU A 207 -14.33 21.08 10.79
C GLU A 207 -14.60 20.48 12.17
N ILE A 208 -14.49 19.15 12.29
CA ILE A 208 -14.71 18.43 13.56
C ILE A 208 -13.73 18.89 14.65
N VAL A 209 -12.45 19.07 14.31
CA VAL A 209 -11.43 19.54 15.26
C VAL A 209 -11.74 20.94 15.75
N LYS A 210 -12.12 21.84 14.85
CA LYS A 210 -12.46 23.23 15.18
C LYS A 210 -13.72 23.33 16.04
N GLU A 211 -14.72 22.50 15.76
CA GLU A 211 -15.99 22.48 16.50
C GLU A 211 -15.81 21.88 17.91
N ASN A 212 -15.06 20.79 18.05
CA ASN A 212 -15.14 19.94 19.24
C ASN A 212 -13.85 19.87 20.07
N TYR A 213 -12.68 20.18 19.51
CA TYR A 213 -11.39 19.79 20.11
C TYR A 213 -10.38 20.93 20.33
N MET A 214 -10.74 22.19 20.04
CA MET A 214 -9.82 23.33 20.18
C MET A 214 -9.30 23.55 21.60
N TYR A 215 -10.08 23.19 22.63
CA TYR A 215 -9.57 23.22 24.00
C TYR A 215 -8.33 22.32 24.18
N PHE A 216 -8.38 21.09 23.66
CA PHE A 216 -7.26 20.14 23.74
C PHE A 216 -6.08 20.58 22.88
N VAL A 217 -6.35 21.12 21.69
CA VAL A 217 -5.33 21.67 20.78
C VAL A 217 -4.52 22.77 21.47
N ASN A 218 -5.21 23.78 22.03
CA ASN A 218 -4.56 24.91 22.69
C ASN A 218 -3.76 24.48 23.93
N ASN A 219 -4.31 23.54 24.70
CA ASN A 219 -3.63 22.97 25.87
C ASN A 219 -2.38 22.20 25.45
N TRP A 220 -2.47 21.37 24.40
CA TRP A 220 -1.33 20.63 23.87
C TRP A 220 -0.20 21.55 23.42
N GLU A 221 -0.51 22.58 22.64
CA GLU A 221 0.49 23.53 22.17
C GLU A 221 1.20 24.24 23.34
N THR A 222 0.43 24.59 24.38
CA THR A 222 0.97 25.18 25.62
C THR A 222 1.89 24.20 26.34
N ASN A 223 1.47 22.95 26.52
CA ASN A 223 2.25 21.92 27.22
C ASN A 223 3.57 21.63 26.50
N VAL A 224 3.55 21.51 25.17
CA VAL A 224 4.76 21.30 24.37
C VAL A 224 5.77 22.44 24.57
N LYS A 225 5.30 23.69 24.61
CA LYS A 225 6.17 24.86 24.84
C LYS A 225 6.73 24.90 26.26
N LEU A 226 5.93 24.55 27.27
CA LEU A 226 6.35 24.54 28.67
C LEU A 226 7.32 23.40 29.02
N LEU A 227 7.16 22.24 28.38
CA LEU A 227 7.94 21.04 28.69
C LEU A 227 9.28 20.96 27.96
N ALA A 228 9.57 21.86 27.01
CA ALA A 228 10.82 21.90 26.25
C ALA A 228 12.02 22.22 27.17
N ARG A 229 12.95 21.26 27.32
CA ARG A 229 14.05 21.30 28.29
C ARG A 229 15.36 21.82 27.72
N ASN A 230 15.60 21.60 26.43
CA ASN A 230 16.83 22.02 25.74
C ASN A 230 16.52 22.98 24.57
N GLU A 231 17.55 23.67 24.07
CA GLU A 231 17.38 24.67 23.00
C GLU A 231 16.81 24.08 21.70
N LYS A 232 17.11 22.80 21.40
CA LYS A 232 16.55 22.12 20.23
C LYS A 232 15.03 21.92 20.38
N GLU A 233 14.58 21.39 21.51
CA GLU A 233 13.16 21.20 21.82
C GLU A 233 12.41 22.54 21.83
N LYS A 234 13.01 23.60 22.36
CA LYS A 234 12.40 24.94 22.34
C LYS A 234 12.22 25.47 20.91
N GLN A 235 13.19 25.23 20.03
CA GLN A 235 13.07 25.61 18.61
C GLN A 235 11.99 24.81 17.88
N GLU A 236 11.87 23.51 18.17
CA GLU A 236 10.83 22.65 17.62
C GLU A 236 9.44 23.07 18.13
N ALA A 237 9.29 23.31 19.44
CA ALA A 237 8.06 23.76 20.06
C ALA A 237 7.55 25.11 19.52
N LYS A 238 8.46 26.03 19.15
CA LYS A 238 8.09 27.32 18.51
C LYS A 238 7.45 27.14 17.13
N LYS A 239 7.79 26.07 16.42
CA LYS A 239 7.27 25.75 15.08
C LYS A 239 6.11 24.76 15.11
N PHE A 240 5.77 24.25 16.29
CA PHE A 240 4.73 23.24 16.45
C PHE A 240 3.34 23.89 16.36
N ASP A 241 2.60 23.50 15.33
CA ASP A 241 1.21 23.86 15.11
C ASP A 241 0.35 22.64 15.50
N ALA A 242 -0.21 22.68 16.71
CA ALA A 242 -0.94 21.55 17.29
C ALA A 242 -2.24 21.26 16.52
N GLU A 243 -2.90 22.28 16.00
CA GLU A 243 -4.15 22.14 15.22
C GLU A 243 -3.86 21.38 13.93
N LYS A 244 -2.92 21.90 13.13
CA LYS A 244 -2.53 21.28 11.86
C LYS A 244 -1.96 19.88 12.06
N TYR A 245 -1.20 19.68 13.14
CA TYR A 245 -0.68 18.35 13.47
C TYR A 245 -1.81 17.37 13.80
N LEU A 246 -2.77 17.77 14.64
CA LEU A 246 -3.90 16.93 15.03
C LEU A 246 -4.77 16.57 13.82
N ILE A 247 -5.10 17.54 12.96
CA ILE A 247 -5.91 17.33 11.75
C ILE A 247 -5.23 16.30 10.84
N LYS A 248 -3.93 16.46 10.56
CA LYS A 248 -3.18 15.50 9.73
C LYS A 248 -3.10 14.13 10.36
N LEU A 249 -2.86 14.06 11.67
CA LEU A 249 -2.77 12.79 12.40
C LEU A 249 -4.09 12.01 12.34
N LEU A 250 -5.20 12.69 12.64
CA LEU A 250 -6.54 12.09 12.64
C LEU A 250 -6.96 11.69 11.22
N THR A 251 -6.79 12.56 10.24
CA THR A 251 -7.07 12.28 8.82
C THR A 251 -6.33 11.03 8.38
N ARG A 252 -5.01 10.98 8.61
CA ARG A 252 -4.18 9.82 8.28
C ARG A 252 -4.66 8.55 8.96
N LYS A 253 -4.94 8.59 10.27
CA LYS A 253 -5.37 7.41 11.03
C LYS A 253 -6.75 6.90 10.59
N VAL A 254 -7.72 7.80 10.38
CA VAL A 254 -9.05 7.42 9.88
C VAL A 254 -8.94 6.82 8.48
N TYR A 255 -8.21 7.48 7.57
CA TYR A 255 -8.02 7.02 6.20
C TYR A 255 -7.38 5.62 6.15
N HIS A 256 -6.23 5.42 6.81
CA HIS A 256 -5.55 4.13 6.81
C HIS A 256 -6.37 3.02 7.47
N LYS A 257 -7.13 3.35 8.53
CA LYS A 257 -8.02 2.38 9.17
C LYS A 257 -9.11 1.92 8.21
N VAL A 258 -9.74 2.82 7.47
CA VAL A 258 -10.81 2.47 6.50
C VAL A 258 -10.27 1.80 5.24
N LEU A 259 -9.08 2.18 4.77
CA LEU A 259 -8.41 1.46 3.69
C LEU A 259 -8.23 -0.03 4.04
N GLY A 260 -7.68 -0.31 5.23
CA GLY A 260 -7.37 -1.67 5.66
C GLY A 260 -8.54 -2.44 6.26
N HIS A 261 -9.60 -1.75 6.68
CA HIS A 261 -10.84 -2.36 7.20
C HIS A 261 -11.99 -1.34 7.23
N GLY A 262 -12.99 -1.51 6.36
CA GLY A 262 -14.22 -0.72 6.38
C GLY A 262 -14.68 -0.16 5.04
N ASP A 263 -15.81 0.53 5.12
CA ASP A 263 -16.51 1.12 3.97
C ASP A 263 -15.86 2.44 3.56
N PHE A 264 -15.20 2.44 2.40
CA PHE A 264 -14.50 3.61 1.86
C PHE A 264 -15.45 4.76 1.54
N SER A 265 -16.70 4.46 1.16
CA SER A 265 -17.70 5.48 0.84
C SER A 265 -18.09 6.33 2.05
N LYS A 266 -17.91 5.78 3.26
CA LYS A 266 -18.19 6.46 4.53
C LYS A 266 -17.14 7.49 4.95
N LEU A 267 -16.02 7.61 4.24
CA LEU A 267 -15.01 8.64 4.54
C LEU A 267 -15.50 10.07 4.29
N LEU A 268 -16.62 10.24 3.58
CA LEU A 268 -17.24 11.54 3.33
C LEU A 268 -18.49 11.80 4.21
N ASP A 269 -18.80 10.88 5.12
CA ASP A 269 -19.90 10.97 6.07
C ASP A 269 -19.39 11.57 7.40
N LYS A 270 -19.76 12.82 7.69
CA LYS A 270 -19.26 13.57 8.86
C LYS A 270 -19.56 12.86 10.18
N GLU A 271 -20.73 12.24 10.32
CA GLU A 271 -21.10 11.53 11.56
C GLU A 271 -20.24 10.28 11.75
N PHE A 272 -20.01 9.52 10.67
CA PHE A 272 -19.12 8.38 10.71
C PHE A 272 -17.68 8.80 11.07
N VAL A 273 -17.17 9.85 10.44
CA VAL A 273 -15.81 10.36 10.69
C VAL A 273 -15.67 10.86 12.12
N ASP A 274 -16.64 11.63 12.64
CA ASP A 274 -16.64 12.12 14.01
C ASP A 274 -16.61 10.96 15.01
N PHE A 275 -17.45 9.93 14.82
CA PHE A 275 -17.42 8.74 15.66
C PHE A 275 -16.05 8.04 15.68
N LYS A 276 -15.34 7.97 14.54
CA LYS A 276 -13.98 7.42 14.48
C LYS A 276 -12.99 8.33 15.20
N ILE A 277 -13.09 9.65 15.03
CA ILE A 277 -12.22 10.63 15.70
C ILE A 277 -12.39 10.55 17.22
N GLN A 278 -13.61 10.53 17.74
CA GLN A 278 -13.87 10.41 19.18
C GLN A 278 -13.10 9.24 19.82
N LYS A 279 -13.05 8.09 19.14
CA LYS A 279 -12.27 6.91 19.59
C LYS A 279 -10.76 7.11 19.50
N LEU A 280 -10.29 7.81 18.47
CA LEU A 280 -8.87 8.09 18.26
C LEU A 280 -8.32 9.12 19.25
N MET A 281 -9.14 10.08 19.70
CA MET A 281 -8.73 11.12 20.66
C MET A 281 -8.18 10.52 21.96
N PHE A 282 -8.72 9.38 22.42
CA PHE A 282 -8.20 8.67 23.61
C PHE A 282 -6.79 8.10 23.43
N LYS A 283 -6.32 7.93 22.19
CA LYS A 283 -5.00 7.38 21.88
C LYS A 283 -3.94 8.47 21.63
N ILE A 284 -4.30 9.74 21.66
CA ILE A 284 -3.38 10.85 21.36
C ILE A 284 -2.67 11.31 22.63
N ASN A 285 -1.35 11.44 22.54
CA ASN A 285 -0.55 12.03 23.60
C ASN A 285 -0.46 13.55 23.42
N PHE A 286 -1.19 14.31 24.25
CA PHE A 286 -1.22 15.78 24.23
C PHE A 286 -0.07 16.45 25.02
N PHE A 287 0.99 15.72 25.36
CA PHE A 287 2.12 16.24 26.14
C PHE A 287 3.44 16.25 25.37
N SER A 288 3.51 15.65 24.18
CA SER A 288 4.72 15.62 23.34
C SER A 288 4.42 15.98 21.89
N ILE A 289 5.43 16.49 21.18
CA ILE A 289 5.38 16.68 19.72
C ILE A 289 5.33 15.31 19.02
N GLU A 290 6.02 14.33 19.59
CA GLU A 290 6.06 12.97 19.07
C GLU A 290 4.81 12.20 19.46
N GLN A 291 4.13 11.62 18.47
CA GLN A 291 3.27 10.46 18.71
C GLN A 291 4.13 9.22 18.56
N LYS A 292 4.48 8.59 19.69
CA LYS A 292 5.09 7.26 19.64
C LYS A 292 4.10 6.33 18.95
N HIS A 293 4.60 5.52 18.00
CA HIS A 293 3.80 4.50 17.36
C HIS A 293 3.28 3.53 18.43
N HIS A 294 2.10 3.80 18.97
CA HIS A 294 1.22 2.71 19.34
C HIS A 294 0.86 2.09 18.00
N ASN A 295 1.56 1.01 17.65
CA ASN A 295 1.09 0.08 16.63
C ASN A 295 -0.39 -0.09 16.91
N ASP A 296 -1.22 0.29 15.95
CA ASP A 296 -2.67 0.21 16.05
C ASP A 296 -2.99 -1.29 16.20
N GLU A 297 -2.96 -1.80 17.44
CA GLU A 297 -3.64 -3.02 17.83
C GLU A 297 -5.11 -2.78 17.52
N PHE A 298 -5.56 -3.52 16.50
CA PHE A 298 -6.91 -3.72 15.97
C PHE A 298 -8.03 -2.77 16.49
#